data_AF-A0A519KLG2-F1
#
_entry.id   AF-A0A519KLG2-F1
#
_cell.length_a   1.000
_cell.length_b   1.000
_cell.length_c   1.000
_cell.angle_alpha   90.00
_cell.angle_beta   90.00
_cell.angle_gamma   90.00
#
_symmetry.space_group_name_H-M   'P 1'
#
loop_
_entity.id
_entity.type
_entity.pdbx_description
1 polymer ?
#
loop_
_entity_poly.entity_id
_entity_poly.type
_entity_poly.pdbx_seq_one_letter_code
_entity_poly.pdbx_strand_id
1 'polypeptide(L)'
;MTDAAQVDLTNCDREPIHILGAIQPIGFLIALTADWLIARASLNTHEFIGLAPDDLFGRPLSDVFTAKAVHDLRNRAAILRGPDAVERLFDCILIDDRQAFDVAIHFSGGQVVIEAEPASGEHGDASGIVRSMIARLDQAQDFASFYREGARQVRALIGFDRVMVYRFGADGSGEVVAEAVRAGIGKFMGLHYPATDIPAQARELYRRNLLRIIADVNATPVPIAPQRDETGQPLDLSLSVLRSVSPIHIEYLKNMGVDASLSISIIVDGKLWGLFACHHYSPRCPTFERRSVAELFAQMFSMRLESRERQDTVEYERRARDVSDQLLGAVASDETLLQDPDWLGDILTHAIPADGVGVWLSGKHAFSGATPSVEDFRRIVR
;
A
#
# COMPACT_ATOMS: atom_id res chain seq x y z
N MET A 1 -9.77 -30.80 -19.89
CA MET A 1 -10.79 -29.74 -19.94
C MET A 1 -11.38 -29.62 -18.55
N THR A 2 -10.77 -28.80 -17.70
CA THR A 2 -11.30 -28.47 -16.38
C THR A 2 -11.93 -27.10 -16.47
N ASP A 3 -13.21 -27.08 -16.10
CA ASP A 3 -14.15 -25.96 -16.08
C ASP A 3 -13.57 -24.81 -15.25
N ALA A 4 -13.02 -23.79 -15.91
CA ALA A 4 -12.69 -22.53 -15.28
C ALA A 4 -14.03 -21.83 -15.02
N ALA A 5 -14.59 -22.01 -13.82
CA ALA A 5 -15.79 -21.30 -13.40
C ALA A 5 -15.61 -19.81 -13.72
N GLN A 6 -16.47 -19.29 -14.59
CA GLN A 6 -16.43 -17.92 -15.08
C GLN A 6 -16.46 -16.98 -13.86
N VAL A 7 -15.36 -16.29 -13.60
CA VAL A 7 -15.22 -15.46 -12.40
C VAL A 7 -15.99 -14.16 -12.62
N ASP A 8 -16.94 -13.87 -11.73
CA ASP A 8 -17.77 -12.66 -11.71
C ASP A 8 -17.52 -11.88 -10.40
N LEU A 9 -18.03 -10.65 -10.30
CA LEU A 9 -17.91 -9.74 -9.15
C LEU A 9 -18.29 -10.38 -7.80
N THR A 10 -19.11 -11.45 -7.82
CA THR A 10 -19.55 -12.21 -6.64
C THR A 10 -18.55 -13.29 -6.17
N ASN A 11 -17.57 -13.65 -7.00
CA ASN A 11 -16.54 -14.66 -6.71
C ASN A 11 -15.10 -14.08 -6.69
N CYS A 12 -14.93 -12.77 -6.88
CA CYS A 12 -13.64 -12.08 -6.83
C CYS A 12 -12.86 -12.36 -5.53
N ASP A 13 -13.55 -12.49 -4.40
CA ASP A 13 -12.95 -12.76 -3.08
C ASP A 13 -12.26 -14.14 -2.96
N ARG A 14 -12.54 -15.06 -3.90
CA ARG A 14 -12.04 -16.45 -3.87
C ARG A 14 -10.94 -16.73 -4.88
N GLU A 15 -10.63 -15.79 -5.76
CA GLU A 15 -9.55 -15.97 -6.73
C GLU A 15 -8.20 -16.02 -5.98
N PRO A 16 -7.41 -17.10 -6.12
CA PRO A 16 -6.16 -17.24 -5.40
C PRO A 16 -5.04 -16.46 -6.12
N ILE A 17 -5.13 -15.13 -6.04
CA ILE A 17 -4.27 -14.18 -6.76
C ILE A 17 -2.76 -14.31 -6.46
N HIS A 18 -2.40 -15.03 -5.40
CA HIS A 18 -1.02 -15.29 -4.99
C HIS A 18 -0.41 -16.51 -5.70
N ILE A 19 -1.19 -17.37 -6.35
CA ILE A 19 -0.71 -18.62 -7.00
C ILE A 19 -1.13 -18.72 -8.48
N LEU A 20 -1.16 -17.58 -9.19
CA LEU A 20 -1.52 -17.54 -10.62
C LEU A 20 -0.51 -18.27 -11.53
N GLY A 21 0.70 -18.55 -11.04
CA GLY A 21 1.70 -19.35 -11.77
C GLY A 21 2.33 -18.64 -12.97
N ALA A 22 2.26 -17.31 -13.02
CA ALA A 22 2.84 -16.49 -14.07
C ALA A 22 3.38 -15.16 -13.52
N ILE A 23 4.31 -14.56 -14.25
CA ILE A 23 4.91 -13.25 -13.99
C ILE A 23 4.59 -12.26 -15.12
N GLN A 24 4.87 -10.98 -14.89
CA GLN A 24 4.92 -9.93 -15.90
C GLN A 24 6.25 -10.01 -16.68
N PRO A 25 6.27 -9.70 -17.98
CA PRO A 25 7.45 -9.84 -18.85
C PRO A 25 8.50 -8.71 -18.68
N ILE A 26 8.58 -8.06 -17.51
CA ILE A 26 9.56 -6.98 -17.25
C ILE A 26 10.88 -7.50 -16.66
N GLY A 27 10.91 -8.79 -16.29
CA GLY A 27 12.06 -9.49 -15.73
C GLY A 27 11.85 -11.00 -15.80
N PHE A 28 12.69 -11.74 -15.10
CA PHE A 28 12.58 -13.20 -15.01
C PHE A 28 12.58 -13.66 -13.55
N LEU A 29 12.08 -14.87 -13.32
CA LEU A 29 12.00 -15.49 -12.00
C LEU A 29 12.65 -16.88 -12.04
N ILE A 30 13.45 -17.18 -11.02
CA ILE A 30 13.97 -18.52 -10.74
C ILE A 30 13.63 -18.87 -9.29
N ALA A 31 13.12 -20.08 -9.06
CA ALA A 31 12.91 -20.62 -7.73
C ALA A 31 13.86 -21.81 -7.49
N LEU A 32 14.52 -21.81 -6.34
CA LEU A 32 15.53 -22.80 -5.97
C LEU A 32 15.04 -23.68 -4.83
N THR A 33 15.54 -24.91 -4.77
CA THR A 33 15.47 -25.73 -3.56
C THR A 33 16.38 -25.16 -2.46
N ALA A 34 16.26 -25.70 -1.24
CA ALA A 34 17.16 -25.35 -0.13
C ALA A 34 18.66 -25.60 -0.45
N ASP A 35 18.94 -26.56 -1.34
CA ASP A 35 20.29 -26.91 -1.80
C ASP A 35 20.78 -26.04 -2.96
N TRP A 36 20.08 -24.96 -3.30
CA TRP A 36 20.40 -24.04 -4.41
C TRP A 36 20.35 -24.69 -5.80
N LEU A 37 19.53 -25.73 -5.96
CA LEU A 37 19.20 -26.31 -7.26
C LEU A 37 18.00 -25.60 -7.88
N ILE A 38 18.06 -25.31 -9.18
CA ILE A 38 16.97 -24.65 -9.89
C ILE A 38 15.79 -25.60 -10.01
N ALA A 39 14.69 -25.27 -9.33
CA ALA A 39 13.47 -26.07 -9.30
C ALA A 39 12.39 -25.52 -10.23
N ARG A 40 12.34 -24.19 -10.41
CA ARG A 40 11.38 -23.52 -11.29
C ARG A 40 12.01 -22.33 -11.97
N ALA A 41 11.52 -21.97 -13.15
CA ALA A 41 11.97 -20.82 -13.90
C ALA A 41 10.82 -20.25 -14.77
N SER A 42 10.78 -18.94 -14.98
CA SER A 42 9.85 -18.33 -15.92
C SER A 42 10.24 -18.64 -17.37
N LEU A 43 9.27 -18.80 -18.27
CA LEU A 43 9.54 -19.21 -19.66
C LEU A 43 10.40 -18.22 -20.47
N ASN A 44 10.46 -16.96 -20.03
CA ASN A 44 11.23 -15.90 -20.67
C ASN A 44 12.71 -15.83 -20.22
N THR A 45 13.23 -16.78 -19.42
CA THR A 45 14.63 -16.76 -18.97
C THR A 45 15.63 -16.65 -20.13
N HIS A 46 15.31 -17.26 -21.28
CA HIS A 46 16.18 -17.23 -22.46
C HIS A 46 16.41 -15.80 -22.99
N GLU A 47 15.45 -14.89 -22.82
CA GLU A 47 15.54 -13.50 -23.25
C GLU A 47 16.56 -12.72 -22.41
N PHE A 48 16.67 -13.04 -21.12
CA PHE A 48 17.53 -12.33 -20.17
C PHE A 48 18.89 -12.99 -19.99
N ILE A 49 18.90 -14.31 -19.78
CA ILE A 49 20.10 -15.09 -19.43
C ILE A 49 20.53 -16.07 -20.53
N GLY A 50 19.80 -16.17 -21.65
CA GLY A 50 20.21 -16.98 -22.81
C GLY A 50 19.98 -18.48 -22.67
N LEU A 51 19.32 -18.92 -21.60
CA LEU A 51 19.04 -20.32 -21.31
C LEU A 51 17.53 -20.52 -21.19
N ALA A 52 17.02 -21.55 -21.86
CA ALA A 52 15.63 -21.94 -21.72
C ALA A 52 15.41 -22.63 -20.36
N PRO A 53 14.18 -22.63 -19.81
CA PRO A 53 13.88 -23.29 -18.54
C PRO A 53 14.34 -24.75 -18.47
N ASP A 54 14.16 -25.51 -19.56
CA ASP A 54 14.55 -26.92 -19.64
C ASP A 54 16.07 -27.13 -19.47
N ASP A 55 16.88 -26.14 -19.84
CA ASP A 55 18.34 -26.16 -19.66
C ASP A 55 18.78 -25.77 -18.24
N LEU A 56 17.84 -25.33 -17.39
CA LEU A 56 18.10 -24.85 -16.04
C LEU A 56 17.72 -25.88 -14.97
N PHE A 57 16.65 -26.65 -15.17
CA PHE A 57 16.09 -27.50 -14.12
C PHE A 57 17.08 -28.52 -13.56
N GLY A 58 17.11 -28.64 -12.23
CA GLY A 58 17.99 -29.55 -11.50
C GLY A 58 19.46 -29.12 -11.43
N ARG A 59 19.86 -28.06 -12.13
CA ARG A 59 21.23 -27.55 -12.08
C ARG A 59 21.47 -26.71 -10.81
N PRO A 60 22.66 -26.79 -10.21
CA PRO A 60 23.11 -25.82 -9.23
C PRO A 60 23.09 -24.40 -9.82
N LEU A 61 22.66 -23.42 -9.03
CA LEU A 61 22.70 -22.02 -9.47
C LEU A 61 24.12 -21.57 -9.85
N SER A 62 25.16 -22.13 -9.22
CA SER A 62 26.58 -21.87 -9.53
C SER A 62 27.02 -22.29 -10.92
N ASP A 63 26.25 -23.15 -11.59
CA ASP A 63 26.56 -23.57 -12.96
C ASP A 63 25.98 -22.61 -14.01
N VAL A 64 25.14 -21.67 -13.57
CA VAL A 64 24.42 -20.72 -14.41
C VAL A 64 24.86 -19.30 -14.11
N PHE A 65 24.97 -18.93 -12.83
CA PHE A 65 25.36 -17.59 -12.39
C PHE A 65 26.84 -17.52 -11.99
N THR A 66 27.41 -16.31 -12.08
CA THR A 66 28.79 -16.06 -11.64
C THR A 66 28.99 -16.40 -10.16
N ALA A 67 30.20 -16.85 -9.80
CA ALA A 67 30.53 -17.20 -8.42
C ALA A 67 30.29 -16.04 -7.44
N LYS A 68 30.56 -14.80 -7.89
CA LYS A 68 30.28 -13.58 -7.13
C LYS A 68 28.77 -13.40 -6.90
N ALA A 69 27.95 -13.50 -7.95
CA ALA A 69 26.50 -13.35 -7.82
C ALA A 69 25.90 -14.39 -6.86
N VAL A 70 26.32 -15.66 -6.95
CA VAL A 70 25.85 -16.72 -6.04
C VAL A 70 26.29 -16.44 -4.59
N HIS A 71 27.51 -15.96 -4.38
CA HIS A 71 27.99 -15.57 -3.05
C HIS A 71 27.15 -14.42 -2.46
N ASP A 72 26.92 -13.37 -3.24
CA ASP A 72 26.15 -12.19 -2.81
C ASP A 72 24.69 -12.57 -2.51
N LEU A 73 24.06 -13.39 -3.35
CA LEU A 73 22.71 -13.92 -3.14
C LEU A 73 22.62 -14.76 -1.85
N ARG A 74 23.60 -15.63 -1.59
CA ARG A 74 23.66 -16.43 -0.35
C ARG A 74 23.78 -15.57 0.88
N ASN A 75 24.60 -14.53 0.84
CA ASN A 75 24.75 -13.58 1.94
C ASN A 75 23.42 -12.87 2.24
N ARG A 76 22.67 -12.47 1.21
CA ARG A 76 21.33 -11.87 1.38
C ARG A 76 20.31 -12.86 1.91
N ALA A 77 20.28 -14.08 1.38
CA ALA A 77 19.40 -15.12 1.88
C ALA A 77 19.66 -15.43 3.37
N ALA A 78 20.92 -15.39 3.81
CA ALA A 78 21.30 -15.66 5.20
C ALA A 78 20.83 -14.59 6.20
N ILE A 79 20.53 -13.37 5.75
CA ILE A 79 20.02 -12.28 6.60
C ILE A 79 18.50 -12.09 6.53
N LEU A 80 17.80 -12.80 5.63
CA LEU A 80 16.33 -12.81 5.62
C LEU A 80 15.81 -13.28 6.99
N ARG A 81 14.91 -12.49 7.59
CA ARG A 81 14.29 -12.77 8.90
C ARG A 81 12.79 -12.57 8.82
N GLY A 82 12.04 -13.60 9.14
CA GLY A 82 10.58 -13.57 9.14
C GLY A 82 9.97 -13.99 7.79
N PRO A 83 8.64 -14.21 7.78
CA PRO A 83 7.94 -14.81 6.65
C PRO A 83 7.73 -13.87 5.45
N ASP A 84 7.83 -12.55 5.64
CA ASP A 84 7.55 -11.53 4.63
C ASP A 84 8.81 -10.70 4.26
N ALA A 85 10.00 -11.19 4.61
CA ALA A 85 11.25 -10.49 4.31
C ALA A 85 11.64 -10.65 2.82
N VAL A 86 12.06 -9.53 2.23
CA VAL A 86 12.61 -9.46 0.87
C VAL A 86 13.90 -8.65 0.92
N GLU A 87 14.98 -9.23 0.41
CA GLU A 87 16.26 -8.54 0.26
C GLU A 87 16.47 -8.12 -1.18
N ARG A 88 17.22 -7.04 -1.37
CA ARG A 88 17.47 -6.45 -2.68
C ARG A 88 18.96 -6.31 -2.95
N LEU A 89 19.35 -6.59 -4.18
CA LEU A 89 20.68 -6.31 -4.71
C LEU A 89 20.53 -5.48 -5.99
N PHE A 90 21.52 -4.64 -6.24
CA PHE A 90 21.52 -3.71 -7.37
C PHE A 90 22.77 -3.95 -8.22
N ASP A 91 22.68 -3.69 -9.52
CA ASP A 91 23.80 -3.83 -10.47
C ASP A 91 24.51 -5.20 -10.42
N CYS A 92 23.76 -6.28 -10.26
CA CYS A 92 24.30 -7.63 -10.18
C CYS A 92 24.64 -8.18 -11.58
N ILE A 93 25.91 -8.52 -11.81
CA ILE A 93 26.32 -9.30 -12.98
C ILE A 93 26.02 -10.78 -12.71
N LEU A 94 24.85 -11.23 -13.12
CA LEU A 94 24.41 -12.61 -12.94
C LEU A 94 25.15 -13.57 -13.87
N ILE A 95 25.43 -13.17 -15.11
CA ILE A 95 26.18 -13.94 -16.11
C ILE A 95 27.23 -13.03 -16.74
N ASP A 96 28.44 -13.55 -16.96
CA ASP A 96 29.52 -12.81 -17.62
C ASP A 96 29.09 -12.35 -19.03
N ASP A 97 29.58 -11.19 -19.46
CA ASP A 97 29.30 -10.56 -20.76
C ASP A 97 27.81 -10.25 -21.03
N ARG A 98 26.95 -10.26 -19.99
CA ARG A 98 25.56 -9.79 -20.05
C ARG A 98 25.36 -8.53 -19.22
N GLN A 99 24.23 -7.85 -19.46
CA GLN A 99 23.84 -6.67 -18.68
C GLN A 99 23.69 -7.00 -17.19
N ALA A 100 23.83 -5.99 -16.34
CA ALA A 100 23.56 -6.10 -14.92
C ALA A 100 22.05 -6.21 -14.63
N PHE A 101 21.71 -6.76 -13.47
CA PHE A 101 20.35 -6.95 -13.01
C PHE A 101 20.15 -6.40 -11.60
N ASP A 102 18.99 -5.81 -11.37
CA ASP A 102 18.48 -5.54 -10.03
C ASP A 102 17.67 -6.76 -9.57
N VAL A 103 17.97 -7.25 -8.37
CA VAL A 103 17.53 -8.56 -7.90
C VAL A 103 16.77 -8.45 -6.60
N ALA A 104 15.60 -9.08 -6.51
CA ALA A 104 14.91 -9.36 -5.27
C ALA A 104 15.07 -10.83 -4.89
N ILE A 105 15.29 -11.12 -3.61
CA ILE A 105 15.38 -12.47 -3.07
C ILE A 105 14.52 -12.61 -1.82
N HIS A 106 13.72 -13.67 -1.76
CA HIS A 106 12.86 -13.98 -0.62
C HIS A 106 12.62 -15.49 -0.48
N PHE A 107 12.13 -15.91 0.68
CA PHE A 107 11.68 -17.28 0.88
C PHE A 107 10.19 -17.40 0.60
N SER A 108 9.79 -18.48 -0.08
CA SER A 108 8.39 -18.83 -0.29
C SER A 108 8.22 -20.33 -0.11
N GLY A 109 7.52 -20.73 0.96
CA GLY A 109 7.49 -22.11 1.41
C GLY A 109 8.91 -22.64 1.70
N GLY A 110 9.26 -23.77 1.10
CA GLY A 110 10.61 -24.36 1.18
C GLY A 110 11.57 -23.91 0.07
N GLN A 111 11.22 -22.89 -0.72
CA GLN A 111 11.99 -22.45 -1.89
C GLN A 111 12.59 -21.06 -1.69
N VAL A 112 13.73 -20.82 -2.36
CA VAL A 112 14.34 -19.49 -2.48
C VAL A 112 13.90 -18.90 -3.82
N VAL A 113 13.17 -17.79 -3.80
CA VAL A 113 12.70 -17.12 -5.01
C VAL A 113 13.64 -15.96 -5.32
N ILE A 114 14.13 -15.93 -6.56
CA ILE A 114 14.97 -14.87 -7.11
C ILE A 114 14.21 -14.25 -8.29
N GLU A 115 14.01 -12.94 -8.22
CA GLU A 115 13.42 -12.13 -9.28
C GLU A 115 14.47 -11.14 -9.77
N ALA A 116 14.64 -11.03 -11.07
CA ALA A 116 15.65 -10.16 -11.65
C ALA A 116 15.07 -9.33 -12.79
N GLU A 117 15.32 -8.02 -12.74
CA GLU A 117 14.99 -7.04 -13.78
C GLU A 117 16.28 -6.44 -14.34
N PRO A 118 16.34 -6.09 -15.62
CA PRO A 118 17.48 -5.36 -16.18
C PRO A 118 17.80 -4.12 -15.34
N ALA A 119 19.05 -4.01 -14.89
CA ALA A 119 19.48 -2.88 -14.08
C ALA A 119 19.45 -1.60 -14.91
N SER A 120 18.97 -0.53 -14.30
CA SER A 120 18.93 0.78 -14.96
C SER A 120 20.29 1.50 -14.97
N GLY A 121 21.24 1.08 -14.12
CA GLY A 121 22.49 1.80 -13.85
C GLY A 121 22.30 3.16 -13.16
N GLU A 122 21.04 3.56 -12.91
CA GLU A 122 20.70 4.73 -12.10
C GLU A 122 20.72 4.31 -10.63
N HIS A 123 21.79 4.67 -9.92
CA HIS A 123 21.89 4.56 -8.46
C HIS A 123 22.14 5.95 -7.89
N GLY A 124 21.07 6.62 -7.49
CA GLY A 124 21.10 7.94 -6.86
C GLY A 124 21.35 7.88 -5.36
N ASP A 125 21.40 9.05 -4.72
CA ASP A 125 21.36 9.16 -3.27
C ASP A 125 19.94 8.90 -2.75
N ALA A 126 19.54 7.63 -2.71
CA ALA A 126 18.25 7.19 -2.16
C ALA A 126 17.96 7.82 -0.79
N SER A 127 18.97 7.85 0.08
CA SER A 127 18.86 8.43 1.42
C SER A 127 18.58 9.94 1.40
N GLY A 128 19.24 10.66 0.50
CA GLY A 128 19.06 12.09 0.27
C GLY A 128 17.72 12.43 -0.32
N ILE A 129 17.25 11.63 -1.28
CA ILE A 129 15.93 11.77 -1.88
C ILE A 129 14.86 11.63 -0.79
N VAL A 130 14.87 10.53 -0.02
CA VAL A 130 13.89 10.28 1.04
C VAL A 130 13.95 11.37 2.11
N ARG A 131 15.15 11.74 2.58
CA ARG A 131 15.33 12.82 3.56
C ARG A 131 14.71 14.13 3.07
N SER A 132 14.91 14.47 1.80
CA SER A 132 14.34 15.67 1.19
C SER A 132 12.81 15.61 1.07
N MET A 133 12.25 14.45 0.71
CA MET A 133 10.80 14.23 0.65
C MET A 133 10.16 14.37 2.02
N ILE A 134 10.76 13.78 3.07
CA ILE A 134 10.26 13.87 4.44
C ILE A 134 10.36 15.30 4.98
N ALA A 135 11.45 16.02 4.71
CA ALA A 135 11.58 17.42 5.12
C ALA A 135 10.49 18.34 4.53
N ARG A 136 9.95 18.01 3.35
CA ARG A 136 8.78 18.71 2.77
C ARG A 136 7.47 18.24 3.40
N LEU A 137 7.34 16.94 3.65
CA LEU A 137 6.17 16.35 4.31
C LEU A 137 5.97 16.93 5.72
N ASP A 138 7.05 17.12 6.47
CA ASP A 138 7.04 17.65 7.84
C ASP A 138 6.58 19.13 7.90
N GLN A 139 6.52 19.86 6.77
CA GLN A 139 5.99 21.22 6.71
C GLN A 139 4.46 21.28 6.67
N ALA A 140 3.78 20.15 6.43
CA ALA A 140 2.33 20.08 6.39
C ALA A 140 1.72 20.34 7.78
N GLN A 141 0.76 21.26 7.86
CA GLN A 141 0.15 21.68 9.13
C GLN A 141 -1.04 20.81 9.53
N ASP A 142 -1.74 20.24 8.55
CA ASP A 142 -2.96 19.46 8.74
C ASP A 142 -2.90 18.15 7.93
N PHE A 143 -3.84 17.23 8.19
CA PHE A 143 -3.91 15.96 7.48
C PHE A 143 -4.11 16.13 5.96
N ALA A 144 -4.91 17.10 5.53
CA ALA A 144 -5.21 17.31 4.12
C ALA A 144 -3.96 17.74 3.32
N SER A 145 -3.16 18.67 3.85
CA SER A 145 -1.88 19.09 3.29
C SER A 145 -0.84 17.98 3.36
N PHE A 146 -0.84 17.18 4.44
CA PHE A 146 0.05 16.03 4.61
C PHE A 146 -0.20 14.95 3.55
N TYR A 147 -1.44 14.53 3.35
CA TYR A 147 -1.81 13.56 2.31
C TYR A 147 -1.48 14.08 0.90
N ARG A 148 -1.79 15.35 0.63
CA ARG A 148 -1.49 15.99 -0.66
C ARG A 148 0.00 16.02 -0.95
N GLU A 149 0.81 16.37 0.04
CA GLU A 149 2.25 16.41 -0.11
C GLU A 149 2.83 15.01 -0.33
N GLY A 150 2.35 14.00 0.41
CA GLY A 150 2.69 12.59 0.18
C GLY A 150 2.45 12.16 -1.27
N ALA A 151 1.24 12.39 -1.80
CA ALA A 151 0.90 12.09 -3.19
C ALA A 151 1.81 12.82 -4.19
N ARG A 152 2.12 14.10 -3.93
CA ARG A 152 2.99 14.91 -4.79
C ARG A 152 4.42 14.38 -4.83
N GLN A 153 4.97 13.99 -3.67
CA GLN A 153 6.32 13.43 -3.57
C GLN A 153 6.44 12.10 -4.30
N VAL A 154 5.48 11.18 -4.08
CA VAL A 154 5.46 9.90 -4.80
C VAL A 154 5.35 10.15 -6.30
N ARG A 155 4.42 10.99 -6.76
CA ARG A 155 4.26 11.31 -8.18
C ARG A 155 5.54 11.86 -8.82
N ALA A 156 6.22 12.77 -8.15
CA ALA A 156 7.48 13.34 -8.64
C ALA A 156 8.59 12.29 -8.78
N LEU A 157 8.62 11.30 -7.89
CA LEU A 157 9.62 10.22 -7.89
C LEU A 157 9.35 9.17 -9.00
N ILE A 158 8.12 8.64 -9.08
CA ILE A 158 7.79 7.53 -9.99
C ILE A 158 7.37 8.01 -11.39
N GLY A 159 6.91 9.26 -11.52
CA GLY A 159 6.51 9.86 -12.79
C GLY A 159 5.17 9.33 -13.33
N PHE A 160 4.27 8.89 -12.47
CA PHE A 160 2.92 8.47 -12.86
C PHE A 160 2.02 9.69 -13.16
N ASP A 161 0.95 9.48 -13.92
CA ASP A 161 0.07 10.58 -14.32
C ASP A 161 -0.79 11.05 -13.15
N ARG A 162 -1.23 10.10 -12.33
CA ARG A 162 -2.05 10.29 -11.14
C ARG A 162 -1.46 9.50 -9.98
N VAL A 163 -1.37 10.12 -8.81
CA VAL A 163 -1.09 9.45 -7.53
C VAL A 163 -2.14 9.90 -6.52
N MET A 164 -2.79 8.94 -5.89
CA MET A 164 -3.86 9.14 -4.92
C MET A 164 -3.42 8.63 -3.55
N VAL A 165 -3.84 9.30 -2.49
CA VAL A 165 -3.90 8.69 -1.15
C VAL A 165 -5.31 8.13 -1.01
N TYR A 166 -5.40 6.80 -1.07
CA TYR A 166 -6.63 6.05 -0.92
C TYR A 166 -6.71 5.53 0.51
N ARG A 167 -7.72 5.95 1.29
CA ARG A 167 -7.92 5.56 2.69
C ARG A 167 -9.01 4.50 2.77
N PHE A 168 -8.78 3.44 3.54
CA PHE A 168 -9.82 2.45 3.82
C PHE A 168 -10.75 2.90 4.96
N GLY A 169 -12.04 2.67 4.78
CA GLY A 169 -13.07 2.77 5.81
C GLY A 169 -13.13 1.51 6.68
N ALA A 170 -13.85 1.59 7.81
CA ALA A 170 -14.00 0.47 8.74
C ALA A 170 -14.74 -0.75 8.15
N ASP A 171 -15.59 -0.51 7.16
CA ASP A 171 -16.33 -1.54 6.40
C ASP A 171 -15.52 -2.10 5.20
N GLY A 172 -14.29 -1.62 5.00
CA GLY A 172 -13.42 -1.98 3.90
C GLY A 172 -13.67 -1.21 2.61
N SER A 173 -14.64 -0.29 2.57
CA SER A 173 -14.77 0.70 1.50
C SER A 173 -13.52 1.59 1.46
N GLY A 174 -13.38 2.45 0.46
CA GLY A 174 -12.34 3.46 0.55
C GLY A 174 -12.64 4.75 -0.18
N GLU A 175 -11.82 5.74 0.14
CA GLU A 175 -12.01 7.13 -0.23
C GLU A 175 -10.68 7.72 -0.71
N VAL A 176 -10.72 8.49 -1.79
CA VAL A 176 -9.55 9.28 -2.22
C VAL A 176 -9.46 10.58 -1.42
N VAL A 177 -8.63 10.58 -0.38
CA VAL A 177 -8.45 11.72 0.55
C VAL A 177 -7.40 12.73 0.09
N ALA A 178 -6.58 12.38 -0.90
CA ALA A 178 -5.71 13.31 -1.60
C ALA A 178 -5.36 12.80 -3.00
N GLU A 179 -5.00 13.72 -3.88
CA GLU A 179 -4.62 13.40 -5.25
C GLU A 179 -3.58 14.41 -5.79
N ALA A 180 -2.57 13.89 -6.48
CA ALA A 180 -1.63 14.64 -7.30
C ALA A 180 -1.74 14.13 -8.75
N VAL A 181 -2.01 15.03 -9.69
CA VAL A 181 -2.43 14.66 -11.04
C VAL A 181 -1.77 15.56 -12.10
N ARG A 182 -1.48 15.01 -13.29
CA ARG A 182 -1.07 15.84 -14.43
C ARG A 182 -2.20 16.77 -14.88
N ALA A 183 -1.84 17.87 -15.55
CA ALA A 183 -2.84 18.73 -16.17
C ALA A 183 -3.60 17.97 -17.28
N GLY A 184 -4.90 18.28 -17.44
CA GLY A 184 -5.71 17.79 -18.56
C GLY A 184 -6.43 16.45 -18.34
N ILE A 185 -6.42 15.88 -17.13
CA ILE A 185 -7.21 14.68 -16.79
C ILE A 185 -8.13 14.95 -15.59
N GLY A 186 -9.25 14.22 -15.48
CA GLY A 186 -10.26 14.41 -14.43
C GLY A 186 -9.73 14.13 -13.01
N LYS A 187 -10.49 14.53 -11.99
CA LYS A 187 -10.11 14.33 -10.57
C LYS A 187 -10.89 13.16 -9.96
N PHE A 188 -10.21 12.35 -9.13
CA PHE A 188 -10.85 11.31 -8.31
C PHE A 188 -10.92 11.70 -6.82
N MET A 189 -10.34 12.84 -6.44
CA MET A 189 -10.47 13.41 -5.10
C MET A 189 -11.92 13.40 -4.59
N GLY A 190 -12.14 12.80 -3.41
CA GLY A 190 -13.45 12.70 -2.74
C GLY A 190 -14.36 11.58 -3.25
N LEU A 191 -13.98 10.83 -4.29
CA LEU A 191 -14.74 9.66 -4.71
C LEU A 191 -14.59 8.53 -3.69
N HIS A 192 -15.70 7.82 -3.50
CA HIS A 192 -15.81 6.64 -2.64
C HIS A 192 -15.97 5.40 -3.51
N TYR A 193 -15.32 4.32 -3.08
CA TYR A 193 -15.26 3.04 -3.78
C TYR A 193 -15.71 1.92 -2.84
N PRO A 194 -16.49 0.95 -3.34
CA PRO A 194 -16.98 -0.16 -2.53
C PRO A 194 -15.83 -1.08 -2.12
N ALA A 195 -16.03 -1.83 -1.04
CA ALA A 195 -15.04 -2.79 -0.53
C ALA A 195 -14.68 -3.92 -1.52
N THR A 196 -15.52 -4.14 -2.53
CA THR A 196 -15.34 -5.16 -3.57
C THR A 196 -14.25 -4.80 -4.58
N ASP A 197 -13.90 -3.52 -4.73
CA ASP A 197 -12.87 -3.08 -5.69
C ASP A 197 -11.47 -3.52 -5.25
N ILE A 198 -11.24 -3.64 -3.94
CA ILE A 198 -10.02 -4.21 -3.35
C ILE A 198 -10.44 -5.28 -2.34
N PRO A 199 -10.62 -6.53 -2.78
CA PRO A 199 -11.18 -7.59 -1.95
C PRO A 199 -10.26 -7.99 -0.78
N ALA A 200 -10.80 -8.70 0.22
CA ALA A 200 -10.12 -8.96 1.49
C ALA A 200 -8.76 -9.66 1.35
N GLN A 201 -8.65 -10.65 0.46
CA GLN A 201 -7.41 -11.35 0.14
C GLN A 201 -6.37 -10.45 -0.53
N ALA A 202 -6.79 -9.47 -1.33
CA ALA A 202 -5.88 -8.48 -1.90
C ALA A 202 -5.37 -7.51 -0.82
N ARG A 203 -6.23 -7.10 0.12
CA ARG A 203 -5.83 -6.26 1.26
C ARG A 203 -4.82 -6.98 2.16
N GLU A 204 -5.03 -8.26 2.46
CA GLU A 204 -4.05 -9.05 3.22
C GLU A 204 -2.72 -9.18 2.48
N LEU A 205 -2.78 -9.36 1.15
CA LEU A 205 -1.57 -9.40 0.34
C LEU A 205 -0.81 -8.06 0.37
N TYR A 206 -1.53 -6.93 0.33
CA TYR A 206 -0.94 -5.58 0.45
C TYR A 206 -0.38 -5.29 1.84
N ARG A 207 -0.80 -6.02 2.88
CA ARG A 207 -0.19 -5.98 4.22
C ARG A 207 1.16 -6.69 4.24
N ARG A 208 1.31 -7.79 3.48
CA ARG A 208 2.53 -8.60 3.41
C ARG A 208 3.56 -8.07 2.41
N ASN A 209 3.10 -7.66 1.23
CA ASN A 209 3.93 -7.08 0.18
C ASN A 209 3.51 -5.62 -0.06
N LEU A 210 4.35 -4.69 0.40
CA LEU A 210 4.01 -3.28 0.51
C LEU A 210 4.04 -2.54 -0.83
N LEU A 211 4.60 -3.14 -1.89
CA LEU A 211 4.66 -2.51 -3.20
C LEU A 211 4.23 -3.49 -4.28
N ARG A 212 3.37 -3.02 -5.18
CA ARG A 212 2.96 -3.75 -6.37
C ARG A 212 3.03 -2.84 -7.59
N ILE A 213 3.48 -3.40 -8.70
CA ILE A 213 3.52 -2.75 -10.01
C ILE A 213 2.78 -3.60 -11.05
N ILE A 214 2.12 -2.91 -11.97
CA ILE A 214 1.55 -3.42 -13.21
C ILE A 214 2.11 -2.50 -14.30
N ALA A 215 3.19 -2.94 -14.95
CA ALA A 215 3.94 -2.09 -15.86
C ALA A 215 3.20 -1.83 -17.18
N ASP A 216 2.43 -2.82 -17.63
CA ASP A 216 1.58 -2.76 -18.81
C ASP A 216 0.39 -3.71 -18.61
N VAL A 217 -0.81 -3.15 -18.61
CA VAL A 217 -2.09 -3.86 -18.47
C VAL A 217 -2.38 -4.76 -19.67
N ASN A 218 -1.72 -4.52 -20.81
CA ASN A 218 -1.85 -5.32 -22.03
C ASN A 218 -0.73 -6.35 -22.21
N ALA A 219 0.27 -6.38 -21.33
CA ALA A 219 1.35 -7.36 -21.41
C ALA A 219 0.84 -8.78 -21.18
N THR A 220 1.37 -9.71 -21.98
CA THR A 220 1.04 -11.14 -21.84
C THR A 220 1.79 -11.72 -20.64
N PRO A 221 1.10 -12.34 -19.66
CA PRO A 221 1.77 -13.00 -18.54
C PRO A 221 2.66 -14.16 -19.01
N VAL A 222 3.84 -14.29 -18.41
CA VAL A 222 4.81 -15.35 -18.70
C VAL A 222 4.67 -16.45 -17.66
N PRO A 223 4.30 -17.68 -18.05
CA PRO A 223 4.19 -18.80 -17.11
C PRO A 223 5.51 -19.13 -16.40
N ILE A 224 5.39 -19.68 -15.19
CA ILE A 224 6.49 -20.30 -14.45
C ILE A 224 6.39 -21.82 -14.66
N ALA A 225 7.50 -22.42 -15.08
CA ALA A 225 7.60 -23.86 -15.29
C ALA A 225 8.55 -24.50 -14.26
N PRO A 226 8.20 -25.69 -13.73
CA PRO A 226 6.86 -26.26 -13.71
C PRO A 226 5.90 -25.42 -12.85
N GLN A 227 4.60 -25.41 -13.19
CA GLN A 227 3.59 -24.67 -12.42
C GLN A 227 3.34 -25.28 -11.04
N ARG A 228 3.44 -26.60 -10.92
CA ARG A 228 3.29 -27.36 -9.67
C ARG A 228 4.56 -28.16 -9.43
N ASP A 229 4.93 -28.34 -8.16
CA ASP A 229 6.03 -29.22 -7.80
C ASP A 229 5.59 -30.70 -7.83
N GLU A 230 6.51 -31.59 -7.46
CA GLU A 230 6.31 -33.04 -7.36
C GLU A 230 5.18 -33.42 -6.39
N THR A 231 4.86 -32.56 -5.42
CA THR A 231 3.76 -32.75 -4.46
C THR A 231 2.45 -32.13 -4.93
N GLY A 232 2.44 -31.53 -6.12
CA GLY A 232 1.30 -30.84 -6.70
C GLY A 232 1.08 -29.43 -6.19
N GLN A 233 1.99 -28.85 -5.40
CA GLN A 233 1.83 -27.51 -4.84
C GLN A 233 2.28 -26.41 -5.83
N PRO A 234 1.50 -25.33 -6.00
CA PRO A 234 1.93 -24.17 -6.78
C PRO A 234 2.96 -23.33 -5.99
N LEU A 235 3.72 -22.49 -6.70
CA LEU A 235 4.58 -21.50 -6.05
C LEU A 235 3.73 -20.33 -5.54
N ASP A 236 3.83 -20.02 -4.25
CA ASP A 236 3.24 -18.81 -3.67
C ASP A 236 4.10 -17.59 -4.06
N LEU A 237 3.49 -16.69 -4.83
CA LEU A 237 4.09 -15.47 -5.36
C LEU A 237 3.69 -14.24 -4.53
N SER A 238 3.25 -14.41 -3.28
CA SER A 238 2.76 -13.31 -2.44
C SER A 238 3.75 -12.14 -2.35
N LEU A 239 5.03 -12.44 -2.16
CA LEU A 239 6.10 -11.44 -2.05
C LEU A 239 6.74 -11.06 -3.40
N SER A 240 6.31 -11.72 -4.49
CA SER A 240 6.86 -11.46 -5.81
C SER A 240 6.34 -10.15 -6.38
N VAL A 241 7.28 -9.29 -6.79
CA VAL A 241 6.99 -8.01 -7.47
C VAL A 241 6.60 -8.25 -8.92
N LEU A 242 7.19 -9.26 -9.56
CA LEU A 242 6.92 -9.65 -10.94
C LEU A 242 5.61 -10.41 -11.09
N ARG A 243 4.94 -10.82 -10.01
CA ARG A 243 3.71 -11.63 -10.07
C ARG A 243 2.69 -11.03 -11.05
N SER A 244 2.11 -11.92 -11.86
CA SER A 244 1.01 -11.57 -12.77
C SER A 244 -0.24 -11.11 -12.01
N VAL A 245 -1.18 -10.54 -12.77
CA VAL A 245 -2.36 -9.89 -12.21
C VAL A 245 -3.61 -10.68 -12.56
N SER A 246 -4.59 -10.69 -11.66
CA SER A 246 -5.93 -11.21 -11.95
C SER A 246 -6.48 -10.55 -13.23
N PRO A 247 -7.00 -11.34 -14.19
CA PRO A 247 -7.65 -10.81 -15.38
C PRO A 247 -8.81 -9.85 -15.08
N ILE A 248 -9.51 -10.03 -13.95
CA ILE A 248 -10.62 -9.15 -13.53
C ILE A 248 -10.09 -7.76 -13.21
N HIS A 249 -8.96 -7.68 -12.49
CA HIS A 249 -8.36 -6.39 -12.19
C HIS A 249 -7.76 -5.73 -13.45
N ILE A 250 -7.25 -6.51 -14.39
CA ILE A 250 -6.82 -6.01 -15.71
C ILE A 250 -8.01 -5.38 -16.46
N GLU A 251 -9.18 -6.04 -16.49
CA GLU A 251 -10.38 -5.49 -17.12
C GLU A 251 -10.87 -4.22 -16.41
N TYR A 252 -10.85 -4.21 -15.07
CA TYR A 252 -11.15 -3.01 -14.28
C TYR A 252 -10.26 -1.81 -14.67
N LEU A 253 -8.93 -2.02 -14.77
CA LEU A 253 -8.01 -0.96 -15.19
C LEU A 253 -8.26 -0.49 -16.62
N LYS A 254 -8.55 -1.41 -17.54
CA LYS A 254 -8.92 -1.08 -18.94
C LYS A 254 -10.19 -0.23 -19.01
N ASN A 255 -11.21 -0.55 -18.20
CA ASN A 255 -12.43 0.24 -18.12
C ASN A 255 -12.20 1.66 -17.60
N MET A 256 -11.16 1.87 -16.79
CA MET A 256 -10.71 3.19 -16.34
C MET A 256 -9.75 3.90 -17.32
N GLY A 257 -9.38 3.25 -18.43
CA GLY A 257 -8.38 3.73 -19.39
C GLY A 257 -6.95 3.73 -18.85
N VAL A 258 -6.66 2.93 -17.82
CA VAL A 258 -5.35 2.85 -17.18
C VAL A 258 -4.53 1.74 -17.84
N ASP A 259 -3.32 2.08 -18.29
CA ASP A 259 -2.39 1.14 -18.95
C ASP A 259 -1.26 0.70 -18.04
N ALA A 260 -0.97 1.42 -16.97
CA ALA A 260 -0.04 1.00 -15.93
C ALA A 260 -0.51 1.44 -14.54
N SER A 261 -0.26 0.61 -13.54
CA SER A 261 -0.71 0.84 -12.16
C SER A 261 0.41 0.51 -11.17
N LEU A 262 0.56 1.32 -10.13
CA LEU A 262 1.48 1.07 -9.02
C LEU A 262 0.77 1.36 -7.71
N SER A 263 0.85 0.46 -6.74
CA SER A 263 0.31 0.69 -5.41
C SER A 263 1.39 0.51 -4.35
N ILE A 264 1.43 1.42 -3.37
CA ILE A 264 2.29 1.31 -2.19
C ILE A 264 1.43 1.36 -0.93
N SER A 265 1.57 0.38 -0.05
CA SER A 265 0.78 0.24 1.17
C SER A 265 1.16 1.27 2.22
N ILE A 266 0.14 1.83 2.88
CA ILE A 266 0.27 2.69 4.05
C ILE A 266 -0.19 1.87 5.26
N ILE A 267 0.74 1.56 6.17
CA ILE A 267 0.50 0.68 7.32
C ILE A 267 0.55 1.50 8.61
N VAL A 268 -0.58 1.56 9.33
CA VAL A 268 -0.69 2.26 10.62
C VAL A 268 -1.16 1.24 11.66
N ASP A 269 -0.49 1.18 12.82
CA ASP A 269 -0.75 0.20 13.89
C ASP A 269 -0.82 -1.26 13.39
N GLY A 270 0.05 -1.61 12.43
CA GLY A 270 0.10 -2.95 11.82
C GLY A 270 -1.06 -3.30 10.89
N LYS A 271 -1.98 -2.36 10.63
CA LYS A 271 -3.14 -2.52 9.74
C LYS A 271 -2.94 -1.77 8.43
N LEU A 272 -3.54 -2.28 7.36
CA LEU A 272 -3.60 -1.57 6.08
C LEU A 272 -4.53 -0.36 6.20
N TRP A 273 -3.96 0.81 6.44
CA TRP A 273 -4.69 2.08 6.57
C TRP A 273 -5.15 2.61 5.20
N GLY A 274 -4.30 2.42 4.19
CA GLY A 274 -4.55 2.95 2.85
C GLY A 274 -3.47 2.58 1.84
N LEU A 275 -3.53 3.21 0.67
CA LEU A 275 -2.60 3.01 -0.42
C LEU A 275 -2.19 4.36 -1.03
N PHE A 276 -0.93 4.47 -1.45
CA PHE A 276 -0.59 5.33 -2.58
C PHE A 276 -0.98 4.60 -3.87
N ALA A 277 -2.14 4.91 -4.42
CA ALA A 277 -2.62 4.31 -5.67
C ALA A 277 -2.24 5.19 -6.87
N CYS A 278 -1.48 4.63 -7.81
CA CYS A 278 -0.87 5.37 -8.91
C CYS A 278 -1.37 4.83 -10.24
N HIS A 279 -1.86 5.71 -11.12
CA HIS A 279 -2.30 5.34 -12.48
C HIS A 279 -1.53 6.11 -13.56
N HIS A 280 -1.22 5.42 -14.65
CA HIS A 280 -0.62 5.99 -15.86
C HIS A 280 -1.44 5.57 -17.09
N TYR A 281 -1.60 6.49 -18.03
CA TYR A 281 -2.42 6.30 -19.24
C TYR A 281 -1.56 5.86 -20.45
N SER A 282 -0.44 5.20 -20.16
CA SER A 282 0.42 4.46 -21.09
C SER A 282 1.24 3.43 -20.29
N PRO A 283 1.89 2.44 -20.92
CA PRO A 283 2.83 1.56 -20.23
C PRO A 283 3.92 2.34 -19.50
N ARG A 284 4.23 1.95 -18.26
CA ARG A 284 5.22 2.64 -17.41
C ARG A 284 5.76 1.71 -16.34
N CYS A 285 7.09 1.51 -16.38
CA CYS A 285 7.83 0.83 -15.34
C CYS A 285 8.87 1.79 -14.73
N PRO A 286 8.66 2.34 -13.51
CA PRO A 286 9.72 3.03 -12.78
C PRO A 286 10.86 2.05 -12.47
N THR A 287 12.10 2.54 -12.40
CA THR A 287 13.27 1.69 -12.11
C THR A 287 13.11 0.99 -10.76
N PHE A 288 13.79 -0.16 -10.60
CA PHE A 288 13.76 -0.94 -9.37
C PHE A 288 14.21 -0.09 -8.16
N GLU A 289 15.21 0.76 -8.35
CA GLU A 289 15.64 1.76 -7.35
C GLU A 289 14.50 2.72 -6.98
N ARG A 290 13.88 3.40 -7.97
CA ARG A 290 12.81 4.38 -7.68
C ARG A 290 11.62 3.75 -6.98
N ARG A 291 11.28 2.49 -7.29
CA ARG A 291 10.24 1.75 -6.57
C ARG A 291 10.67 1.48 -5.11
N SER A 292 11.92 1.08 -4.89
CA SER A 292 12.47 0.86 -3.55
C SER A 292 12.51 2.15 -2.71
N VAL A 293 12.88 3.27 -3.31
CA VAL A 293 12.89 4.60 -2.68
C VAL A 293 11.46 5.05 -2.34
N ALA A 294 10.49 4.80 -3.24
CA ALA A 294 9.09 5.13 -3.02
C ALA A 294 8.48 4.30 -1.88
N GLU A 295 8.82 3.01 -1.80
CA GLU A 295 8.43 2.13 -0.70
C GLU A 295 8.98 2.63 0.64
N LEU A 296 10.27 2.95 0.70
CA LEU A 296 10.90 3.49 1.92
C LEU A 296 10.25 4.81 2.35
N PHE A 297 9.96 5.70 1.39
CA PHE A 297 9.21 6.93 1.68
C PHE A 297 7.81 6.63 2.24
N ALA A 298 7.07 5.66 1.67
CA ALA A 298 5.74 5.30 2.16
C ALA A 298 5.76 4.72 3.58
N GLN A 299 6.79 3.95 3.94
CA GLN A 299 7.00 3.50 5.32
C GLN A 299 7.21 4.68 6.27
N MET A 300 8.06 5.64 5.90
CA MET A 300 8.27 6.85 6.72
C MET A 300 7.03 7.74 6.80
N PHE A 301 6.30 7.89 5.69
CA PHE A 301 5.01 8.56 5.66
C PHE A 301 4.03 7.89 6.62
N SER A 302 3.97 6.56 6.63
CA SER A 302 3.09 5.80 7.53
C SER A 302 3.44 6.03 9.01
N MET A 303 4.73 6.02 9.37
CA MET A 303 5.16 6.35 10.74
C MET A 303 4.81 7.78 11.15
N ARG A 304 4.93 8.75 10.23
CA ARG A 304 4.55 10.15 10.47
C ARG A 304 3.04 10.29 10.63
N LEU A 305 2.27 9.56 9.83
CA LEU A 305 0.81 9.51 9.92
C LEU A 305 0.37 8.96 11.27
N GLU A 306 0.90 7.80 11.68
CA GLU A 306 0.63 7.18 12.98
C GLU A 306 0.92 8.15 14.14
N SER A 307 2.07 8.84 14.09
CA SER A 307 2.43 9.82 15.11
C SER A 307 1.44 11.00 15.16
N ARG A 308 0.94 11.46 14.02
CA ARG A 308 -0.04 12.57 13.95
C ARG A 308 -1.41 12.14 14.46
N GLU A 309 -1.90 10.97 14.06
CA GLU A 309 -3.17 10.42 14.56
C GLU A 309 -3.13 10.19 16.07
N ARG A 310 -2.01 9.70 16.59
CA ARG A 310 -1.79 9.56 18.04
C ARG A 310 -1.79 10.90 18.75
N GLN A 311 -1.12 11.92 18.19
CA GLN A 311 -1.10 13.25 18.79
C GLN A 311 -2.51 13.87 18.81
N ASP A 312 -3.25 13.79 17.71
CA ASP A 312 -4.62 14.31 17.61
C ASP A 312 -5.56 13.63 18.62
N THR A 313 -5.41 12.31 18.80
CA THR A 313 -6.15 11.54 19.82
C THR A 313 -5.81 12.01 21.24
N VAL A 314 -4.52 12.19 21.56
CA VAL A 314 -4.09 12.67 22.89
C VAL A 314 -4.59 14.09 23.15
N GLU A 315 -4.55 14.96 22.15
CA GLU A 315 -5.08 16.32 22.26
C GLU A 315 -6.60 16.32 22.46
N TYR A 316 -7.32 15.47 21.75
CA TYR A 316 -8.76 15.28 21.94
C TYR A 316 -9.09 14.81 23.36
N GLU A 317 -8.41 13.77 23.86
CA GLU A 317 -8.60 13.27 25.22
C GLU A 317 -8.23 14.30 26.29
N ARG A 318 -7.19 15.09 26.05
CA ARG A 318 -6.80 16.18 26.94
C ARG A 318 -7.89 17.25 27.01
N ARG A 319 -8.40 17.70 25.86
CA ARG A 319 -9.52 18.67 25.81
C ARG A 319 -10.73 18.13 26.56
N ALA A 320 -11.08 16.85 26.36
CA ALA A 320 -12.18 16.22 27.08
C ALA A 320 -11.96 16.17 28.61
N ARG A 321 -10.73 15.90 29.06
CA ARG A 321 -10.36 15.92 30.49
C ARG A 321 -10.42 17.32 31.09
N ASP A 322 -9.86 18.32 30.41
CA ASP A 322 -9.88 19.71 30.86
C ASP A 322 -11.33 20.19 31.09
N VAL A 323 -12.26 19.77 30.23
CA VAL A 323 -13.70 20.04 30.35
C VAL A 323 -14.32 19.31 31.53
N SER A 324 -14.01 18.03 31.71
CA SER A 324 -14.49 17.26 32.86
C SER A 324 -14.02 17.86 34.19
N ASP A 325 -12.76 18.28 34.27
CA ASP A 325 -12.18 18.89 35.46
C ASP A 325 -12.82 20.26 35.76
N GLN A 326 -13.09 21.06 34.72
CA GLN A 326 -13.82 22.33 34.85
C GLN A 326 -15.24 22.11 35.39
N LEU A 327 -15.96 21.11 34.87
CA LEU A 327 -17.30 20.75 35.36
C LEU A 327 -17.26 20.29 36.81
N LEU A 328 -16.36 19.38 37.18
CA LEU A 328 -16.22 18.88 38.55
C LEU A 328 -15.81 19.98 39.53
N GLY A 329 -14.88 20.85 39.16
CA GLY A 329 -14.45 21.98 39.97
C GLY A 329 -15.58 22.96 40.25
N ALA A 330 -16.41 23.25 39.25
CA ALA A 330 -17.56 24.11 39.41
C ALA A 330 -18.64 23.50 40.31
N VAL A 331 -18.92 22.19 40.16
CA VAL A 331 -19.86 21.45 41.02
C VAL A 331 -19.41 21.46 42.48
N ALA A 332 -18.11 21.27 42.71
CA ALA A 332 -17.54 21.31 44.06
C ALA A 332 -17.66 22.71 44.71
N SER A 333 -17.71 23.77 43.90
CA SER A 333 -17.89 25.15 44.38
C SER A 333 -19.35 25.55 44.58
N ASP A 334 -20.25 25.11 43.69
CA ASP A 334 -21.68 25.38 43.73
C ASP A 334 -22.45 24.32 42.93
N GLU A 335 -23.20 23.47 43.64
CA GLU A 335 -24.01 22.40 43.02
C GLU A 335 -25.14 22.96 42.13
N THR A 336 -25.53 24.23 42.29
CA THR A 336 -26.62 24.83 41.51
C THR A 336 -26.23 25.16 40.06
N LEU A 337 -24.92 25.23 39.76
CA LEU A 337 -24.41 25.50 38.41
C LEU A 337 -24.74 24.39 37.41
N LEU A 338 -24.86 23.13 37.85
CA LEU A 338 -25.34 22.04 36.98
C LEU A 338 -26.81 22.18 36.59
N GLN A 339 -27.56 23.03 37.28
CA GLN A 339 -28.94 23.34 36.94
C GLN A 339 -29.08 24.62 36.11
N ASP A 340 -27.95 25.25 35.76
CA ASP A 340 -27.89 26.42 34.89
C ASP A 340 -27.59 25.99 33.44
N PRO A 341 -28.59 26.05 32.53
CA PRO A 341 -28.39 25.65 31.14
C PRO A 341 -27.43 26.58 30.39
N ASP A 342 -27.39 27.87 30.72
CA ASP A 342 -26.57 28.86 30.01
C ASP A 342 -25.09 28.62 30.30
N TRP A 343 -24.76 28.37 31.57
CA TRP A 343 -23.41 28.02 31.99
C TRP A 343 -22.92 26.70 31.38
N LEU A 344 -23.77 25.65 31.37
CA LEU A 344 -23.43 24.38 30.71
C LEU A 344 -23.28 24.54 29.21
N GLY A 345 -24.12 25.34 28.58
CA GLY A 345 -24.03 25.65 27.14
C GLY A 345 -22.69 26.28 26.78
N ASP A 346 -22.24 27.26 27.58
CA ASP A 346 -20.96 27.94 27.36
C ASP A 346 -19.76 27.00 27.49
N ILE A 347 -19.72 26.17 28.55
CA ILE A 347 -18.65 25.19 28.74
C ILE A 347 -18.62 24.17 27.61
N LEU A 348 -19.78 23.61 27.25
CA LEU A 348 -19.86 22.60 26.20
C LEU A 348 -19.51 23.14 24.81
N THR A 349 -19.81 24.42 24.54
CA THR A 349 -19.44 25.08 23.27
C THR A 349 -17.93 25.19 23.12
N HIS A 350 -17.20 25.48 24.19
CA HIS A 350 -15.74 25.56 24.16
C HIS A 350 -15.07 24.18 24.22
N ALA A 351 -15.76 23.19 24.79
CA ALA A 351 -15.30 21.83 24.98
C ALA A 351 -15.32 20.98 23.71
N ILE A 352 -16.43 21.06 22.98
CA ILE A 352 -16.75 20.16 21.87
C ILE A 352 -16.82 21.01 20.60
N PRO A 353 -15.98 20.74 19.58
CA PRO A 353 -16.11 21.40 18.29
C PRO A 353 -17.48 21.09 17.69
N ALA A 354 -18.37 22.08 17.71
CA ALA A 354 -19.72 21.98 17.19
C ALA A 354 -20.12 23.31 16.59
N ASP A 355 -20.95 23.28 15.54
CA ASP A 355 -21.52 24.50 14.96
C ASP A 355 -22.52 25.15 15.94
N GLY A 356 -23.12 24.35 16.83
CA GLY A 356 -23.93 24.84 17.94
C GLY A 356 -24.20 23.79 19.01
N VAL A 357 -24.53 24.26 20.21
CA VAL A 357 -24.83 23.47 21.40
C VAL A 357 -26.21 23.88 21.94
N GLY A 358 -27.05 22.88 22.22
CA GLY A 358 -28.34 23.07 22.89
C GLY A 358 -28.39 22.28 24.20
N VAL A 359 -28.74 22.94 25.30
CA VAL A 359 -28.90 22.32 26.62
C VAL A 359 -30.38 22.38 27.01
N TRP A 360 -30.93 21.27 27.53
CA TRP A 360 -32.28 21.21 28.06
C TRP A 360 -32.29 20.59 29.45
N LEU A 361 -32.70 21.37 30.46
CA LEU A 361 -32.69 20.95 31.86
C LEU A 361 -33.96 21.41 32.56
N SER A 362 -34.73 20.46 33.08
CA SER A 362 -35.92 20.74 33.90
C SER A 362 -36.89 21.77 33.29
N GLY A 363 -37.03 21.77 31.95
CA GLY A 363 -37.90 22.69 31.20
C GLY A 363 -37.28 24.03 30.81
N LYS A 364 -36.05 24.32 31.25
CA LYS A 364 -35.23 25.44 30.78
C LYS A 364 -34.32 25.00 29.64
N HIS A 365 -33.89 25.95 28.83
CA HIS A 365 -32.99 25.70 27.70
C HIS A 365 -31.96 26.80 27.53
N ALA A 366 -30.83 26.45 26.95
CA ALA A 366 -29.83 27.38 26.44
C ALA A 366 -29.36 26.91 25.08
N PHE A 367 -29.04 27.86 24.21
CA PHE A 367 -28.53 27.62 22.87
C PHE A 367 -27.31 28.50 22.61
N SER A 368 -26.31 27.92 21.99
CA SER A 368 -25.09 28.60 21.56
C SER A 368 -24.78 28.17 20.13
N GLY A 369 -24.37 29.10 19.26
CA GLY A 369 -24.07 28.82 17.85
C GLY A 369 -25.30 28.51 16.98
N ALA A 370 -25.10 27.69 15.95
CA ALA A 370 -26.12 27.26 15.00
C ALA A 370 -26.93 26.09 15.55
N THR A 371 -28.14 26.38 16.06
CA THR A 371 -29.03 25.39 16.66
C THR A 371 -30.38 25.32 15.94
N PRO A 372 -31.10 24.18 16.00
CA PRO A 372 -32.49 24.11 15.56
C PRO A 372 -33.39 25.11 16.31
N SER A 373 -34.59 25.35 15.77
CA SER A 373 -35.60 26.13 16.49
C SER A 373 -35.95 25.49 17.83
N VAL A 374 -36.44 26.28 18.80
CA VAL A 374 -36.86 25.76 20.12
C VAL A 374 -37.91 24.64 19.97
N GLU A 375 -38.80 24.76 19.00
CA GLU A 375 -39.86 23.79 18.74
C GLU A 375 -39.30 22.48 18.17
N ASP A 376 -38.38 22.56 17.21
CA ASP A 376 -37.70 21.38 16.66
C ASP A 376 -36.80 20.71 17.70
N PHE A 377 -36.06 21.50 18.48
CA PHE A 377 -35.20 20.97 19.54
C PHE A 377 -36.00 20.23 20.62
N ARG A 378 -37.18 20.76 21.00
CA ARG A 378 -38.10 20.06 21.91
C ARG A 378 -38.58 18.71 21.38
N ARG A 379 -38.62 18.51 20.06
CA ARG A 379 -38.97 17.22 19.45
C ARG A 379 -37.82 16.21 19.47
N ILE A 380 -36.58 16.68 19.59
CA ILE A 380 -35.38 15.83 19.68
C ILE A 380 -35.15 15.33 21.10
N VAL A 381 -35.44 16.16 22.11
CA VAL A 381 -35.17 15.86 23.54
C VAL A 381 -36.34 15.13 24.23
N ARG A 382 -37.50 15.03 23.57
CA ARG A 382 -38.62 14.15 23.98
C ARG A 382 -38.38 12.73 23.50
#